data_AF-A0A950EVY6-F1
#
_entry.id   AF-A0A950EVY6-F1
#
_cell.length_a   1.000
_cell.length_b   1.000
_cell.length_c   1.000
_cell.angle_alpha   90.00
_cell.angle_beta   90.00
_cell.angle_gamma   90.00
#
_symmetry.space_group_name_H-M   'P 1'
#
loop_
_entity.id
_entity.type
_entity.pdbx_description
1 polymer ?
#
loop_
_entity_poly.entity_id
_entity_poly.type
_entity_poly.pdbx_seq_one_letter_code
_entity_poly.pdbx_strand_id
1 'polypeptide(L)'
;MVARVLGVLAVLAALSVPVQASPCGVPVGRVVTLKSTELDPDVFVWDAKQRVVDYAGGFWHDSRDVMQHTLLAKPGTRAVIVTCSAGIVHPKYAADARDAIGIKLTNGPNKGRYGWVTSDDIHQIVAGR
;
A
#
# COMPACT_ATOMS: atom_id res chain seq x y z
N MET A 1 -52.94 0.45 0.84
CA MET A 1 -51.67 0.44 1.59
C MET A 1 -50.56 -0.41 0.96
N VAL A 2 -50.84 -1.31 0.02
CA VAL A 2 -49.83 -2.20 -0.60
C VAL A 2 -48.89 -1.48 -1.59
N ALA A 3 -49.38 -0.48 -2.33
CA ALA A 3 -48.60 0.24 -3.34
C ALA A 3 -47.45 1.09 -2.78
N ARG A 4 -47.52 1.52 -1.52
CA ARG A 4 -46.45 2.33 -0.88
C ARG A 4 -45.25 1.49 -0.43
N VAL A 5 -45.44 0.19 -0.21
CA VAL A 5 -44.37 -0.72 0.22
C VAL A 5 -43.48 -1.12 -0.96
N LEU A 6 -44.07 -1.29 -2.15
CA LEU A 6 -43.35 -1.65 -3.37
C LEU A 6 -42.42 -0.54 -3.88
N GLY A 7 -42.80 0.73 -3.70
CA GLY A 7 -41.96 1.87 -4.10
C GLY A 7 -40.67 2.02 -3.29
N VAL A 8 -40.69 1.66 -2.00
CA VAL A 8 -39.52 1.77 -1.11
C VAL A 8 -38.48 0.69 -1.43
N LEU A 9 -38.90 -0.53 -1.78
CA LEU A 9 -37.98 -1.61 -2.16
C LEU A 9 -37.24 -1.30 -3.46
N ALA A 10 -37.89 -0.66 -4.43
CA ALA A 10 -37.26 -0.30 -5.71
C ALA A 10 -36.16 0.76 -5.54
N VAL A 11 -36.30 1.68 -4.57
CA VAL A 11 -35.30 2.71 -4.28
C VAL A 11 -34.07 2.14 -3.56
N LEU A 12 -34.26 1.17 -2.66
CA LEU A 12 -33.14 0.50 -1.96
C LEU A 12 -32.30 -0.37 -2.90
N ALA A 13 -32.91 -1.00 -3.91
CA ALA A 13 -32.20 -1.76 -4.93
C ALA A 13 -31.46 -0.87 -5.95
N ALA A 14 -31.88 0.39 -6.14
CA ALA A 14 -31.23 1.33 -7.05
C ALA A 14 -29.98 2.00 -6.45
N LEU A 15 -29.80 1.93 -5.12
CA LEU A 15 -28.66 2.53 -4.41
C LEU A 15 -27.49 1.56 -4.19
N SER A 16 -27.62 0.29 -4.58
CA SER A 16 -26.49 -0.65 -4.57
C SER A 16 -25.60 -0.43 -5.80
N VAL A 17 -24.93 0.72 -5.85
CA VAL A 17 -23.80 0.91 -6.76
C VAL A 17 -22.66 0.05 -6.21
N PRO A 18 -22.10 -0.90 -6.98
CA PRO A 18 -20.95 -1.65 -6.53
C PRO A 18 -19.81 -0.67 -6.30
N VAL A 19 -19.35 -0.56 -5.05
CA VAL A 19 -18.10 0.14 -4.74
C VAL A 19 -17.00 -0.67 -5.41
N GLN A 20 -16.56 -0.24 -6.57
CA GLN A 20 -15.40 -0.82 -7.21
C GLN A 20 -14.20 -0.42 -6.35
N ALA A 21 -13.63 -1.40 -5.64
CA ALA A 21 -12.31 -1.24 -5.08
C ALA A 21 -11.37 -0.89 -6.23
N SER A 22 -10.70 0.27 -6.15
CA SER A 22 -9.72 0.67 -7.16
C SER A 22 -8.70 -0.47 -7.31
N PRO A 23 -8.42 -0.99 -8.51
CA PRO A 23 -7.40 -2.00 -8.65
C PRO A 23 -6.05 -1.40 -8.26
N CYS A 24 -5.22 -2.18 -7.57
CA CYS A 24 -3.85 -1.77 -7.31
C CYS A 24 -3.15 -1.40 -8.61
N GLY A 25 -2.44 -0.27 -8.61
CA GLY A 25 -1.72 0.21 -9.81
C GLY A 25 -0.57 -0.73 -10.24
N VAL A 26 -0.25 -1.72 -9.41
CA VAL A 26 0.87 -2.65 -9.60
C VAL A 26 0.41 -4.12 -9.49
N PRO A 27 0.71 -4.97 -10.48
CA PRO A 27 0.31 -6.37 -10.44
C PRO A 27 1.19 -7.21 -9.50
N VAL A 28 0.57 -8.16 -8.80
CA VAL A 28 1.25 -9.18 -7.99
C VAL A 28 2.18 -10.02 -8.86
N GLY A 29 3.33 -10.41 -8.32
CA GLY A 29 4.38 -11.16 -9.02
C GLY A 29 5.34 -10.29 -9.83
N ARG A 30 5.07 -8.99 -9.98
CA ARG A 30 5.98 -8.08 -10.69
C ARG A 30 7.20 -7.74 -9.85
N VAL A 31 8.36 -7.70 -10.51
CA VAL A 31 9.61 -7.22 -9.92
C VAL A 31 9.62 -5.69 -9.92
N VAL A 32 9.98 -5.12 -8.79
CA VAL A 32 10.08 -3.68 -8.57
C VAL A 32 11.43 -3.36 -7.96
N THR A 33 11.80 -2.09 -8.06
CA THR A 33 12.92 -1.52 -7.33
C THR A 33 12.39 -0.58 -6.28
N LEU A 34 12.93 -0.64 -5.07
CA LEU A 34 12.60 0.28 -3.99
C LEU A 34 13.23 1.65 -4.26
N LYS A 35 12.46 2.72 -4.08
CA LYS A 35 12.92 4.11 -4.10
C LYS A 35 12.69 4.75 -2.75
N SER A 36 13.61 5.61 -2.32
CA SER A 36 13.36 6.49 -1.19
C SER A 36 12.58 7.73 -1.62
N THR A 37 12.01 8.41 -0.64
CA THR A 37 11.45 9.76 -0.79
C THR A 37 12.54 10.81 -0.56
N GLU A 38 12.25 12.09 -0.80
CA GLU A 38 13.22 13.18 -0.56
C GLU A 38 13.62 13.31 0.92
N LEU A 39 12.78 12.85 1.84
CA LEU A 39 12.98 13.04 3.28
C LEU A 39 13.81 11.91 3.91
N ASP A 40 13.74 10.69 3.37
CA ASP A 40 14.39 9.52 3.94
C ASP A 40 15.53 9.02 3.04
N PRO A 41 16.74 8.76 3.56
CA PRO A 41 17.82 8.20 2.75
C PRO A 41 17.62 6.71 2.42
N ASP A 42 16.78 6.02 3.20
CA ASP A 42 16.47 4.59 3.10
C ASP A 42 14.96 4.38 2.95
N VAL A 43 14.56 3.16 2.56
CA VAL A 43 13.17 2.74 2.45
C VAL A 43 12.78 1.95 3.68
N PHE A 44 11.77 2.43 4.40
CA PHE A 44 11.16 1.69 5.51
C PHE A 44 10.32 0.54 4.98
N VAL A 45 10.80 -0.69 5.20
CA VAL A 45 10.04 -1.92 4.92
C VAL A 45 9.41 -2.39 6.22
N TRP A 46 8.11 -2.19 6.34
CA TRP A 46 7.35 -2.43 7.57
C TRP A 46 7.03 -3.91 7.75
N ASP A 47 7.05 -4.38 8.99
CA ASP A 47 6.68 -5.77 9.30
C ASP A 47 5.17 -6.05 9.12
N ALA A 48 4.33 -5.01 9.21
CA ALA A 48 2.88 -5.12 9.16
C ALA A 48 2.23 -4.04 8.29
N LYS A 49 1.19 -4.43 7.55
CA LYS A 49 0.38 -3.54 6.70
C LYS A 49 -0.17 -2.34 7.46
N GLN A 50 -0.74 -2.59 8.64
CA GLN A 50 -1.38 -1.53 9.43
C GLN A 50 -0.39 -0.45 9.83
N ARG A 51 0.87 -0.80 10.11
CA ARG A 51 1.89 0.18 10.46
C ARG A 51 2.27 1.11 9.30
N VAL A 52 2.22 0.63 8.06
CA VAL A 52 2.36 1.52 6.88
C VAL A 52 1.22 2.54 6.84
N VAL A 53 -0.01 2.09 7.08
CA VAL A 53 -1.21 2.95 7.09
C VAL A 53 -1.10 3.99 8.21
N ASP A 54 -0.77 3.54 9.42
CA ASP A 54 -0.66 4.39 10.60
C ASP A 54 0.48 5.40 10.45
N TYR A 55 1.67 4.96 10.01
CA TYR A 55 2.82 5.83 9.80
C TYR A 55 2.53 6.93 8.77
N ALA A 56 1.99 6.56 7.60
CA ALA A 56 1.63 7.53 6.57
C ALA A 56 0.54 8.51 7.06
N GLY A 57 -0.42 8.04 7.85
CA GLY A 57 -1.44 8.86 8.50
C GLY A 57 -0.91 9.76 9.62
N GLY A 58 0.37 9.62 10.01
CA GLY A 58 0.97 10.36 11.11
C GLY A 58 0.57 9.85 12.49
N PHE A 59 0.14 8.59 12.58
CA PHE A 59 -0.21 7.88 13.81
C PHE A 59 0.93 6.97 14.24
N TRP A 60 1.99 7.56 14.81
CA TRP A 60 3.11 6.81 15.39
C TRP A 60 3.54 7.48 16.69
N HIS A 61 3.98 6.68 17.67
CA HIS A 61 4.28 7.19 19.02
C HIS A 61 5.61 7.93 19.07
N ASP A 62 6.68 7.24 18.69
CA ASP A 62 8.04 7.77 18.69
C ASP A 62 8.90 7.07 17.62
N SER A 63 10.13 7.55 17.46
CA SER A 63 11.07 6.98 16.49
C SER A 63 11.54 5.57 16.86
N ARG A 64 11.49 5.17 18.13
CA ARG A 64 11.87 3.82 18.55
C ARG A 64 10.86 2.80 18.04
N ASP A 65 9.56 3.09 18.12
CA ASP A 65 8.51 2.22 17.56
C ASP A 65 8.70 2.06 16.04
N VAL A 66 8.99 3.15 15.32
CA VAL A 66 9.32 3.08 13.88
C VAL A 66 10.50 2.15 13.62
N MET A 67 11.61 2.32 14.33
CA MET A 67 12.82 1.53 14.10
C MET A 67 12.70 0.05 14.52
N GLN A 68 11.82 -0.28 15.46
CA GLN A 68 11.57 -1.66 15.88
C GLN A 68 10.75 -2.46 14.86
N HIS A 69 9.91 -1.77 14.10
CA HIS A 69 8.94 -2.37 13.19
C HIS A 69 9.26 -2.14 11.71
N THR A 70 10.44 -1.60 11.44
CA THR A 70 10.94 -1.37 10.10
C THR A 70 12.27 -2.06 9.88
N LEU A 71 12.43 -2.51 8.64
CA LEU A 71 13.71 -2.88 8.08
C LEU A 71 14.12 -1.78 7.10
N LEU A 72 15.34 -1.28 7.23
CA LEU A 72 15.87 -0.28 6.30
C LEU A 72 16.44 -0.97 5.06
N ALA A 73 15.82 -0.73 3.92
CA ALA A 73 16.33 -1.16 2.62
C ALA A 73 16.93 0.02 1.87
N LYS A 74 18.09 -0.19 1.23
CA LYS A 74 18.70 0.85 0.41
C LYS A 74 17.85 1.11 -0.84
N PRO A 75 17.72 2.36 -1.32
CA PRO A 75 17.19 2.63 -2.66
C PRO A 75 17.93 1.78 -3.70
N GLY A 76 17.22 1.28 -4.71
CA GLY A 76 17.79 0.33 -5.68
C GLY A 76 17.65 -1.15 -5.27
N THR A 77 17.24 -1.45 -4.03
CA THR A 77 16.91 -2.83 -3.61
C THR A 77 15.76 -3.36 -4.46
N ARG A 78 15.91 -4.57 -5.01
CA ARG A 78 14.88 -5.24 -5.79
C ARG A 78 13.97 -6.05 -4.90
N ALA A 79 12.69 -6.08 -5.26
CA ALA A 79 11.68 -6.88 -4.59
C ALA A 79 10.68 -7.45 -5.60
N VAL A 80 9.90 -8.42 -5.17
CA VAL A 80 8.72 -8.90 -5.90
C VAL A 80 7.47 -8.57 -5.10
N ILE A 81 6.42 -8.09 -5.77
CA ILE A 81 5.13 -7.83 -5.14
C ILE A 81 4.45 -9.16 -4.82
N VAL A 82 4.05 -9.35 -3.56
CA VAL A 82 3.37 -10.57 -3.11
C VAL A 82 1.88 -10.34 -2.83
N THR A 83 1.49 -9.12 -2.47
CA THR A 83 0.09 -8.74 -2.26
C THR A 83 -0.04 -7.23 -2.37
N CYS A 84 -1.26 -6.73 -2.57
CA CYS A 84 -1.53 -5.32 -2.61
C CYS A 84 -2.93 -5.02 -2.06
N SER A 85 -3.05 -3.95 -1.27
CA SER A 85 -4.31 -3.40 -0.78
C SER A 85 -4.44 -1.96 -1.29
N ALA A 86 -5.36 -1.74 -2.22
CA ALA A 86 -5.46 -0.50 -2.96
C ALA A 86 -6.10 0.63 -2.14
N GLY A 87 -5.55 1.84 -2.26
CA GLY A 87 -6.16 3.07 -1.74
C GLY A 87 -6.44 3.11 -0.24
N ILE A 88 -5.74 2.28 0.57
CA ILE A 88 -5.95 2.25 2.02
C ILE A 88 -4.99 3.14 2.80
N VAL A 89 -3.88 3.56 2.18
CA VAL A 89 -2.89 4.42 2.83
C VAL A 89 -3.29 5.86 2.56
N HIS A 90 -3.59 6.63 3.60
CA HIS A 90 -4.02 8.02 3.49
C HIS A 90 -2.96 8.92 4.14
N PRO A 91 -1.99 9.46 3.36
CA PRO A 91 -0.91 10.25 3.93
C PRO A 91 -1.43 11.54 4.56
N LYS A 92 -0.92 11.91 5.74
CA LYS A 92 -1.36 13.10 6.49
C LYS A 92 -1.24 14.42 5.69
N TYR A 93 -0.25 14.50 4.80
CA TYR A 93 0.11 15.71 4.06
C TYR A 93 -0.06 15.59 2.55
N ALA A 94 -0.75 14.56 2.05
CA ALA A 94 -1.07 14.39 0.63
C ALA A 94 -2.58 14.19 0.44
N ALA A 95 -3.12 14.70 -0.67
CA ALA A 95 -4.55 14.58 -0.97
C ALA A 95 -4.92 13.17 -1.48
N ASP A 96 -3.99 12.51 -2.16
CA ASP A 96 -4.24 11.26 -2.84
C ASP A 96 -3.89 10.06 -1.96
N ALA A 97 -4.79 9.07 -1.93
CA ALA A 97 -4.52 7.79 -1.31
C ALA A 97 -3.42 7.01 -2.06
N ARG A 98 -2.73 6.15 -1.33
CA ARG A 98 -1.69 5.23 -1.81
C ARG A 98 -2.10 3.79 -1.55
N ASP A 99 -1.44 2.89 -2.26
CA ASP A 99 -1.62 1.45 -2.03
C ASP A 99 -0.66 0.98 -0.93
N ALA A 100 -1.11 0.03 -0.11
CA ALA A 100 -0.22 -0.73 0.76
C ALA A 100 0.22 -2.00 0.03
N ILE A 101 1.53 -2.15 -0.20
CA ILE A 101 2.10 -3.18 -1.05
C ILE A 101 2.94 -4.12 -0.21
N GLY A 102 2.53 -5.39 -0.17
CA GLY A 102 3.33 -6.44 0.41
C GLY A 102 4.40 -6.87 -0.59
N ILE A 103 5.65 -6.92 -0.14
CA ILE A 103 6.81 -7.25 -0.97
C ILE A 103 7.66 -8.36 -0.34
N LYS A 104 8.45 -9.02 -1.18
CA LYS A 104 9.57 -9.88 -0.77
C LYS A 104 10.85 -9.37 -1.40
N LEU A 105 11.86 -9.07 -0.58
CA LEU A 105 13.15 -8.57 -1.05
C LEU A 105 13.90 -9.68 -1.81
N THR A 106 14.46 -9.36 -2.99
CA THR A 106 15.12 -10.33 -3.88
C THR A 106 16.63 -10.16 -3.97
N ASN A 107 17.18 -9.05 -3.47
CA ASN A 107 18.61 -8.81 -3.31
C ASN A 107 18.94 -8.05 -2.00
N GLY A 108 20.22 -7.71 -1.81
CA GLY A 108 20.70 -6.99 -0.64
C GLY A 108 20.87 -7.88 0.61
N PRO A 109 21.28 -7.28 1.75
CA PRO A 109 21.53 -8.00 3.00
C PRO A 109 20.27 -8.63 3.60
N ASN A 110 19.11 -8.10 3.25
CA ASN A 110 17.80 -8.52 3.75
C ASN A 110 17.03 -9.39 2.74
N LYS A 111 17.72 -10.01 1.77
CA LYS A 111 17.11 -10.88 0.76
C LYS A 111 16.24 -11.96 1.41
N GLY A 112 15.06 -12.18 0.84
CA GLY A 112 14.09 -13.19 1.29
C GLY A 112 13.15 -12.71 2.39
N ARG A 113 13.43 -11.56 3.01
CA ARG A 113 12.53 -10.94 4.00
C ARG A 113 11.29 -10.37 3.32
N TYR A 114 10.18 -10.46 4.04
CA TYR A 114 8.89 -9.91 3.65
C TYR A 114 8.62 -8.62 4.42
N GLY A 115 7.81 -7.76 3.85
CA GLY A 115 7.29 -6.59 4.54
C GLY A 115 6.35 -5.79 3.66
N TRP A 116 6.03 -4.59 4.13
CA TRP A 116 5.05 -3.70 3.53
C TRP A 116 5.66 -2.34 3.27
N VAL A 117 5.30 -1.77 2.13
CA VAL A 117 5.69 -0.42 1.69
C VAL A 117 4.48 0.29 1.07
N THR A 118 4.59 1.57 0.79
CA THR A 118 3.59 2.31 0.02
C THR A 118 3.86 2.17 -1.49
N SER A 119 2.87 2.52 -2.33
CA SER A 119 3.07 2.66 -3.78
C SER A 119 4.12 3.71 -4.16
N ASP A 120 4.39 4.68 -3.29
CA ASP A 120 5.41 5.70 -3.50
C ASP A 120 6.82 5.19 -3.22
N ASP A 121 6.97 4.03 -2.59
CA ASP A 121 8.30 3.46 -2.30
C ASP A 121 8.80 2.53 -3.42
N ILE A 122 8.05 2.41 -4.53
CA ILE A 122 8.38 1.48 -5.61
C ILE A 122 8.49 2.17 -6.98
N HIS A 123 9.41 1.66 -7.78
CA HIS A 123 9.47 1.87 -9.22
C HIS A 123 9.29 0.54 -9.93
N GLN A 124 8.37 0.50 -10.90
CA GLN A 124 8.23 -0.67 -11.77
C GLN A 124 9.46 -0.80 -12.65
N ILE A 125 10.06 -1.99 -12.67
CA ILE A 125 11.08 -2.30 -13.68
C ILE A 125 10.31 -2.65 -14.95
N VAL A 126 10.30 -1.74 -15.93
CA VAL A 126 9.83 -2.09 -17.27
C VAL A 126 10.87 -3.05 -17.83
N ALA A 127 10.47 -4.31 -18.08
CA ALA A 127 11.34 -5.25 -18.76
C ALA A 127 11.66 -4.65 -20.15
N GLY A 128 12.93 -4.30 -20.38
CA GLY A 128 13.40 -3.99 -21.71
C GLY A 128 13.11 -5.18 -22.62
N ARG A 129 12.45 -4.92 -23.74
CA ARG A 129 12.36 -5.87 -24.86
C ARG A 129 13.75 -6.18 -25.39
#